data_AF-A0A0J1K4W4-F1
#
_entry.id   AF-A0A0J1K4W4-F1
#
_cell.length_a   1.000
_cell.length_b   1.000
_cell.length_c   1.000
_cell.angle_alpha   90.00
_cell.angle_beta   90.00
_cell.angle_gamma   90.00
#
_symmetry.space_group_name_H-M   'P 1'
#
loop_
_entity.id
_entity.type
_entity.pdbx_description
1 polymer ?
#
loop_
_entity_poly.entity_id
_entity_poly.type
_entity_poly.pdbx_seq_one_letter_code
_entity_poly.pdbx_strand_id
1 'polypeptide(L)'
;MKKALLGFTLAAAMAAPAFAAQPIQLSVPGNNLPDGNVQGFRASLLYGQTPSVTGLQLPILGLAESQNFTGLSVGIAFGATRVTGASKGVKFGLANWNDNTAKGADFGFANYTGGQFTGLQFGAFNYAGSLNGLQLGFINATDRINQGIQIGLINYDKSGTFISKDLPVFPIINARF
;
A
#
# COMPACT_ATOMS: atom_id res chain seq x y z
N MET A 1 -17.20 1.10 61.99
CA MET A 1 -18.15 1.19 60.86
C MET A 1 -17.37 1.20 59.56
N LYS A 2 -17.93 0.56 58.55
CA LYS A 2 -17.27 -0.04 57.38
C LYS A 2 -16.60 1.00 56.47
N LYS A 3 -15.43 0.62 55.95
CA LYS A 3 -14.58 1.35 55.00
C LYS A 3 -15.36 1.67 53.72
N ALA A 4 -15.18 2.89 53.21
CA ALA A 4 -15.72 3.33 51.93
C ALA A 4 -15.13 2.49 50.79
N LEU A 5 -16.00 1.76 50.10
CA LEU A 5 -15.70 1.02 48.87
C LEU A 5 -15.84 2.01 47.71
N LEU A 6 -14.72 2.58 47.28
CA LEU A 6 -14.66 3.54 46.18
C LEU A 6 -14.35 2.81 44.87
N GLY A 7 -15.31 2.87 43.95
CA GLY A 7 -15.04 3.07 42.52
C GLY A 7 -14.59 1.88 41.71
N PHE A 8 -15.57 1.14 41.17
CA PHE A 8 -15.41 0.31 39.98
C PHE A 8 -15.40 1.24 38.74
N THR A 9 -14.25 1.40 38.06
CA THR A 9 -14.21 1.89 36.66
C THR A 9 -13.13 1.16 35.86
N LEU A 10 -13.52 -0.01 35.36
CA LEU A 10 -13.41 -0.39 33.95
C LEU A 10 -12.12 0.01 33.20
N ALA A 11 -10.99 -0.63 33.54
CA ALA A 11 -9.90 -0.81 32.59
C ALA A 11 -10.20 -2.05 31.73
N ALA A 12 -11.21 -1.94 30.84
CA ALA A 12 -11.29 -2.83 29.69
C ALA A 12 -10.17 -2.40 28.73
N ALA A 13 -8.94 -2.82 29.04
CA ALA A 13 -7.88 -2.84 28.05
C ALA A 13 -8.43 -3.65 26.87
N MET A 14 -8.69 -2.98 25.76
CA MET A 14 -9.01 -3.64 24.51
C MET A 14 -7.79 -4.47 24.12
N ALA A 15 -7.75 -5.71 24.59
CA ALA A 15 -6.81 -6.71 24.11
C ALA A 15 -7.21 -6.99 22.67
N ALA A 16 -6.70 -6.20 21.73
CA ALA A 16 -6.62 -6.64 20.36
C ALA A 16 -5.87 -7.98 20.38
N PRO A 17 -6.36 -9.03 19.70
CA PRO A 17 -5.66 -10.30 19.66
C PRO A 17 -4.26 -10.05 19.11
N ALA A 18 -3.25 -10.20 19.97
CA ALA A 18 -1.86 -10.18 19.56
C ALA A 18 -1.60 -11.50 18.81
N PHE A 19 -1.81 -11.51 17.50
CA PHE A 19 -1.43 -12.64 16.67
C PHE A 19 0.09 -12.85 16.81
N ALA A 20 0.49 -14.08 17.15
CA ALA A 20 1.89 -14.45 17.27
C ALA A 20 2.60 -14.18 15.93
N ALA A 21 3.72 -13.44 15.98
CA ALA A 21 4.51 -13.13 14.79
C ALA A 21 5.25 -14.39 14.31
N GLN A 22 4.95 -14.79 13.08
CA GLN A 22 5.49 -15.99 12.45
C GLN A 22 6.67 -15.59 11.56
N PRO A 23 7.80 -16.30 11.61
CA PRO A 23 8.95 -15.99 10.77
C PRO A 23 8.71 -16.36 9.31
N ILE A 24 7.85 -17.35 9.05
CA ILE A 24 7.50 -17.85 7.72
C ILE A 24 5.99 -18.05 7.67
N GLN A 25 5.35 -17.66 6.57
CA GLN A 25 3.95 -17.97 6.28
C GLN A 25 3.78 -18.38 4.82
N LEU A 26 3.05 -19.46 4.60
CA LEU A 26 2.50 -19.82 3.29
C LEU A 26 0.99 -19.56 3.30
N SER A 27 0.52 -18.72 2.39
CA SER A 27 -0.90 -18.47 2.16
C SER A 27 -1.37 -19.18 0.89
N VAL A 28 -2.55 -19.78 0.97
CA VAL A 28 -3.34 -20.31 -0.15
C VAL A 28 -4.78 -19.83 0.00
N PRO A 29 -5.65 -19.96 -1.02
CA PRO A 29 -7.04 -19.52 -0.89
C PRO A 29 -7.71 -20.17 0.32
N GLY A 30 -8.17 -19.33 1.27
CA GLY A 30 -8.87 -19.76 2.47
C GLY A 30 -7.99 -20.13 3.67
N ASN A 31 -6.66 -20.23 3.52
CA ASN A 31 -5.79 -20.68 4.62
C ASN A 31 -4.43 -19.95 4.66
N ASN A 32 -3.98 -19.65 5.89
CA ASN A 32 -2.61 -19.23 6.19
C ASN A 32 -1.94 -20.29 7.07
N LEU A 33 -0.71 -20.65 6.73
CA LEU A 33 0.05 -21.68 7.40
C LEU A 33 1.43 -21.15 7.82
N PRO A 34 1.66 -20.90 9.11
CA PRO A 34 0.68 -20.63 10.16
C PRO A 34 -0.05 -19.29 9.97
N ASP A 35 -1.22 -19.13 10.63
CA ASP A 35 -1.97 -17.86 10.61
C ASP A 35 -1.39 -16.83 11.60
N GLY A 36 -1.66 -15.56 11.33
CA GLY A 36 -1.19 -14.43 12.13
C GLY A 36 -0.22 -13.51 11.40
N ASN A 37 0.40 -12.62 12.16
CA ASN A 37 1.36 -11.64 11.65
C ASN A 37 2.62 -12.33 11.12
N VAL A 38 3.23 -11.76 10.08
CA VAL A 38 4.50 -12.26 9.53
C VAL A 38 5.63 -11.28 9.85
N GLN A 39 6.70 -11.78 10.45
CA GLN A 39 7.95 -11.05 10.66
C GLN A 39 9.11 -11.87 10.08
N GLY A 40 9.29 -11.78 8.76
CA GLY A 40 10.26 -12.59 8.04
C GLY A 40 9.84 -12.77 6.58
N PHE A 41 9.41 -13.97 6.22
CA PHE A 41 9.10 -14.35 4.85
C PHE A 41 7.64 -14.78 4.69
N ARG A 42 6.98 -14.31 3.64
CA ARG A 42 5.64 -14.75 3.24
C ARG A 42 5.63 -15.15 1.77
N ALA A 43 5.07 -16.31 1.46
CA ALA A 43 4.66 -16.67 0.11
C ALA A 43 3.14 -16.81 0.05
N SER A 44 2.51 -16.36 -1.02
CA SER A 44 1.06 -16.49 -1.23
C SER A 44 0.79 -17.06 -2.62
N LEU A 45 0.14 -18.21 -2.71
CA LEU A 45 -0.24 -18.81 -3.98
C LEU A 45 -1.72 -18.51 -4.27
N LEU A 46 -2.02 -17.94 -5.43
CA LEU A 46 -3.36 -17.50 -5.89
C LEU A 46 -4.02 -16.39 -5.04
N TYR A 47 -4.22 -16.61 -3.75
CA TYR A 47 -4.77 -15.62 -2.84
C TYR A 47 -4.32 -15.89 -1.41
N GLY A 48 -4.09 -14.82 -0.66
CA GLY A 48 -3.79 -14.91 0.76
C GLY A 48 -4.02 -13.59 1.45
N GLN A 49 -4.66 -13.60 2.62
CA GLN A 49 -4.92 -12.41 3.42
C GLN A 49 -4.26 -12.55 4.78
N THR A 50 -3.47 -11.57 5.22
CA THR A 50 -2.80 -11.60 6.52
C THR A 50 -2.87 -10.24 7.21
N PRO A 51 -2.91 -10.15 8.55
CA PRO A 51 -3.03 -8.84 9.20
C PRO A 51 -1.82 -7.93 8.94
N SER A 52 -0.59 -8.43 9.10
CA SER A 52 0.61 -7.62 8.92
C SER A 52 1.76 -8.44 8.38
N VAL A 53 2.55 -7.84 7.49
CA VAL A 53 3.81 -8.41 6.99
C VAL A 53 4.93 -7.42 7.20
N THR A 54 5.97 -7.84 7.92
CA THR A 54 7.24 -7.13 8.02
C THR A 54 8.34 -8.04 7.49
N GLY A 55 8.89 -7.73 6.31
CA GLY A 55 9.95 -8.52 5.66
C GLY A 55 9.73 -8.73 4.17
N LEU A 56 9.99 -9.96 3.69
CA LEU A 56 9.90 -10.34 2.28
C LEU A 56 8.56 -11.01 1.98
N GLN A 57 7.85 -10.54 0.95
CA GLN A 57 6.59 -11.12 0.47
C GLN A 57 6.70 -11.55 -0.99
N LEU A 58 6.25 -12.76 -1.31
CA LEU A 58 6.17 -13.32 -2.67
C LEU A 58 4.71 -13.69 -3.01
N PRO A 59 3.91 -12.79 -3.60
CA PRO A 59 2.68 -13.18 -4.27
C PRO A 59 3.03 -13.98 -5.53
N ILE A 60 2.51 -15.20 -5.65
CA ILE A 60 2.75 -16.12 -6.76
C ILE A 60 1.42 -16.38 -7.45
N LEU A 61 1.32 -16.00 -8.74
CA LEU A 61 0.14 -16.25 -9.56
C LEU A 61 -1.16 -15.75 -8.93
N GLY A 62 -1.13 -14.58 -8.29
CA GLY A 62 -2.29 -14.10 -7.58
C GLY A 62 -2.06 -12.92 -6.64
N LEU A 63 -2.99 -12.74 -5.70
CA LEU A 63 -3.08 -11.55 -4.87
C LEU A 63 -2.66 -11.85 -3.42
N ALA A 64 -1.61 -11.18 -2.95
CA ALA A 64 -1.28 -11.12 -1.53
C ALA A 64 -1.90 -9.85 -0.93
N GLU A 65 -2.87 -10.04 -0.04
CA GLU A 65 -3.50 -8.96 0.70
C GLU A 65 -2.91 -8.89 2.12
N SER A 66 -2.65 -7.67 2.61
CA SER A 66 -2.39 -7.42 4.02
C SER A 66 -2.99 -6.10 4.51
N GLN A 67 -3.22 -5.96 5.82
CA GLN A 67 -3.62 -4.67 6.37
C GLN A 67 -2.43 -3.72 6.45
N ASN A 68 -1.29 -4.21 6.97
CA ASN A 68 -0.05 -3.44 7.02
C ASN A 68 1.07 -4.18 6.31
N PHE A 69 1.94 -3.45 5.64
CA PHE A 69 3.10 -3.99 4.95
C PHE A 69 4.33 -3.14 5.21
N THR A 70 5.43 -3.75 5.62
CA THR A 70 6.74 -3.11 5.71
C THR A 70 7.83 -4.02 5.15
N GLY A 71 8.42 -3.68 4.01
CA GLY A 71 9.54 -4.44 3.46
C GLY A 71 9.60 -4.52 1.94
N LEU A 72 9.90 -5.70 1.40
CA LEU A 72 10.06 -5.96 -0.03
C LEU A 72 9.01 -6.95 -0.50
N SER A 73 8.21 -6.60 -1.51
CA SER A 73 7.27 -7.51 -2.18
C SER A 73 7.76 -7.78 -3.60
N VAL A 74 7.86 -9.04 -4.00
CA VAL A 74 8.26 -9.44 -5.36
C VAL A 74 7.22 -10.42 -5.91
N GLY A 75 6.34 -9.90 -6.78
CA GLY A 75 5.32 -10.66 -7.48
C GLY A 75 5.94 -11.59 -8.53
N ILE A 76 5.61 -12.88 -8.41
CA ILE A 76 6.04 -13.93 -9.32
C ILE A 76 4.86 -14.35 -10.20
N ALA A 77 5.09 -14.52 -11.51
CA ALA A 77 4.11 -15.02 -12.47
C ALA A 77 2.73 -14.37 -12.31
N PHE A 78 2.62 -13.05 -12.52
CA PHE A 78 1.40 -12.24 -12.31
C PHE A 78 1.03 -11.96 -10.84
N GLY A 79 1.97 -12.10 -9.92
CA GLY A 79 1.80 -11.71 -8.52
C GLY A 79 1.46 -10.23 -8.35
N ALA A 80 0.41 -9.94 -7.59
CA ALA A 80 -0.05 -8.60 -7.21
C ALA A 80 -0.11 -8.46 -5.69
N THR A 81 0.02 -7.24 -5.21
CA THR A 81 -0.04 -6.92 -3.78
C THR A 81 -1.16 -5.92 -3.51
N ARG A 82 -1.99 -6.17 -2.49
CA ARG A 82 -2.93 -5.20 -1.94
C ARG A 82 -2.64 -4.93 -0.46
N VAL A 83 -2.55 -3.65 -0.09
CA VAL A 83 -2.37 -3.21 1.30
C VAL A 83 -3.53 -2.30 1.67
N THR A 84 -4.35 -2.70 2.62
CA THR A 84 -5.59 -1.94 2.96
C THR A 84 -5.34 -0.79 3.94
N GLY A 85 -4.30 -0.89 4.75
CA GLY A 85 -3.86 0.13 5.71
C GLY A 85 -2.59 0.84 5.25
N ALA A 86 -1.50 0.70 6.01
CA ALA A 86 -0.24 1.39 5.73
C ALA A 86 0.77 0.48 5.02
N SER A 87 1.31 0.98 3.91
CA SER A 87 2.36 0.32 3.13
C SER A 87 3.67 1.10 3.21
N LYS A 88 4.76 0.43 3.56
CA LYS A 88 6.10 1.02 3.60
C LYS A 88 7.13 0.08 2.95
N GLY A 89 7.72 0.48 1.84
CA GLY A 89 8.83 -0.29 1.25
C GLY A 89 8.77 -0.34 -0.27
N VAL A 90 9.28 -1.44 -0.83
CA VAL A 90 9.40 -1.60 -2.28
C VAL A 90 8.55 -2.77 -2.74
N LYS A 91 7.74 -2.57 -3.78
CA LYS A 91 6.92 -3.63 -4.35
C LYS A 91 7.15 -3.72 -5.85
N PHE A 92 7.47 -4.93 -6.31
CA PHE A 92 7.51 -5.31 -7.72
C PHE A 92 6.36 -6.27 -7.97
N GLY A 93 5.57 -6.08 -9.03
CA GLY A 93 4.50 -7.02 -9.35
C GLY A 93 3.68 -6.60 -10.55
N LEU A 94 2.66 -7.39 -10.90
CA LEU A 94 1.71 -7.01 -11.94
C LEU A 94 0.95 -5.75 -11.53
N ALA A 95 0.44 -5.73 -10.30
CA ALA A 95 -0.27 -4.60 -9.73
C ALA A 95 0.10 -4.37 -8.26
N ASN A 96 0.19 -3.10 -7.89
CA ASN A 96 0.44 -2.65 -6.52
C ASN A 96 -0.72 -1.76 -6.08
N TRP A 97 -1.57 -2.28 -5.20
CA TRP A 97 -2.76 -1.58 -4.70
C TRP A 97 -2.54 -1.20 -3.24
N ASN A 98 -2.62 0.08 -2.91
CA ASN A 98 -2.68 0.57 -1.53
C ASN A 98 -4.01 1.32 -1.34
N ASP A 99 -4.89 0.86 -0.45
CA ASP A 99 -6.19 1.53 -0.27
C ASP A 99 -6.02 2.88 0.43
N ASN A 100 -5.00 3.02 1.29
CA ASN A 100 -4.79 4.19 2.12
C ASN A 100 -3.40 4.83 1.87
N THR A 101 -2.44 4.64 2.77
CA THR A 101 -1.13 5.32 2.67
C THR A 101 -0.03 4.38 2.18
N ALA A 102 0.86 4.93 1.36
CA ALA A 102 2.02 4.20 0.87
C ALA A 102 3.26 5.09 0.84
N LYS A 103 4.38 4.54 1.34
CA LYS A 103 5.68 5.20 1.33
C LYS A 103 6.76 4.26 0.79
N GLY A 104 7.40 4.64 -0.32
CA GLY A 104 8.50 3.88 -0.90
C GLY A 104 8.42 3.82 -2.42
N ALA A 105 8.55 2.63 -3.00
CA ALA A 105 8.59 2.47 -4.46
C ALA A 105 7.69 1.33 -4.94
N ASP A 106 6.75 1.65 -5.81
CA ASP A 106 5.81 0.69 -6.41
C ASP A 106 6.13 0.57 -7.90
N PHE A 107 6.63 -0.60 -8.30
CA PHE A 107 6.97 -0.97 -9.67
C PHE A 107 5.99 -2.04 -10.16
N GLY A 108 5.26 -1.74 -11.23
CA GLY A 108 4.34 -2.72 -11.81
C GLY A 108 3.64 -2.23 -13.05
N PHE A 109 2.77 -3.05 -13.63
CA PHE A 109 1.96 -2.59 -14.77
C PHE A 109 0.98 -1.50 -14.32
N ALA A 110 0.35 -1.70 -13.15
CA ALA A 110 -0.55 -0.73 -12.53
C ALA A 110 -0.18 -0.49 -11.07
N ASN A 111 -0.07 0.78 -10.68
CA ASN A 111 0.12 1.20 -9.30
C ASN A 111 -1.03 2.11 -8.87
N TYR A 112 -1.66 1.79 -7.75
CA TYR A 112 -2.79 2.52 -7.20
C TYR A 112 -2.56 2.82 -5.73
N THR A 113 -2.76 4.08 -5.33
CA THR A 113 -2.82 4.48 -3.92
C THR A 113 -4.04 5.37 -3.71
N GLY A 114 -5.04 4.89 -2.96
CA GLY A 114 -6.28 5.64 -2.74
C GLY A 114 -6.09 6.90 -1.90
N GLY A 115 -5.15 6.87 -0.94
CA GLY A 115 -4.81 8.00 -0.09
C GLY A 115 -3.51 8.69 -0.53
N GLN A 116 -2.60 8.88 0.42
CA GLN A 116 -1.33 9.57 0.18
C GLN A 116 -0.24 8.58 -0.26
N PHE A 117 0.38 8.86 -1.40
CA PHE A 117 1.59 8.20 -1.87
C PHE A 117 2.80 9.10 -1.68
N THR A 118 3.87 8.58 -1.08
CA THR A 118 5.16 9.25 -0.94
C THR A 118 6.29 8.39 -1.51
N GLY A 119 6.96 8.84 -2.57
CA GLY A 119 8.10 8.14 -3.18
C GLY A 119 7.99 7.98 -4.70
N LEU A 120 8.21 6.78 -5.23
CA LEU A 120 8.23 6.50 -6.67
C LEU A 120 7.14 5.50 -7.10
N GLN A 121 6.28 5.86 -8.04
CA GLN A 121 5.47 4.90 -8.80
C GLN A 121 6.01 4.80 -10.23
N PHE A 122 6.29 3.58 -10.68
CA PHE A 122 6.71 3.30 -12.05
C PHE A 122 5.82 2.20 -12.64
N GLY A 123 5.17 2.50 -13.76
CA GLY A 123 4.27 1.56 -14.42
C GLY A 123 3.57 2.09 -15.64
N ALA A 124 2.76 1.28 -16.31
CA ALA A 124 1.95 1.77 -17.42
C ALA A 124 0.89 2.76 -16.93
N PHE A 125 0.31 2.47 -15.76
CA PHE A 125 -0.70 3.30 -15.09
C PHE A 125 -0.30 3.56 -13.64
N ASN A 126 -0.31 4.82 -13.23
CA ASN A 126 -0.08 5.23 -11.85
C ASN A 126 -1.21 6.12 -11.35
N TYR A 127 -1.73 5.83 -10.15
CA TYR A 127 -2.70 6.66 -9.45
C TYR A 127 -2.28 6.88 -7.99
N ALA A 128 -2.47 8.11 -7.51
CA ALA A 128 -2.40 8.46 -6.10
C ALA A 128 -3.53 9.44 -5.75
N GLY A 129 -4.22 9.30 -4.62
CA GLY A 129 -5.14 10.36 -4.16
C GLY A 129 -4.37 11.66 -3.90
N SER A 130 -3.23 11.56 -3.21
CA SER A 130 -2.30 12.67 -3.04
C SER A 130 -0.87 12.23 -3.29
N LEU A 131 -0.14 13.00 -4.10
CA LEU A 131 1.23 12.67 -4.51
C LEU A 131 2.26 13.56 -3.81
N ASN A 132 3.19 12.91 -3.10
CA ASN A 132 4.46 13.46 -2.61
C ASN A 132 5.63 12.68 -3.25
N GLY A 133 5.95 12.92 -4.51
CA GLY A 133 7.02 12.18 -5.19
C GLY A 133 6.94 12.13 -6.70
N LEU A 134 7.36 11.01 -7.28
CA LEU A 134 7.51 10.82 -8.72
C LEU A 134 6.56 9.74 -9.24
N GLN A 135 5.78 10.05 -10.27
CA GLN A 135 5.05 9.05 -11.08
C GLN A 135 5.65 9.00 -12.49
N LEU A 136 6.06 7.81 -12.92
CA LEU A 136 6.61 7.54 -14.24
C LEU A 136 5.75 6.51 -14.95
N GLY A 137 5.15 6.86 -16.08
CA GLY A 137 4.28 5.93 -16.79
C GLY A 137 3.67 6.47 -18.07
N PHE A 138 2.86 5.67 -18.76
CA PHE A 138 2.09 6.19 -19.90
C PHE A 138 0.98 7.10 -19.42
N ILE A 139 0.30 6.70 -18.35
CA ILE A 139 -0.75 7.47 -17.69
C ILE A 139 -0.43 7.64 -16.22
N ASN A 140 -0.34 8.88 -15.78
CA ASN A 140 -0.20 9.25 -14.38
C ASN A 140 -1.43 10.06 -13.98
N ALA A 141 -1.98 9.78 -12.80
CA ALA A 141 -3.16 10.44 -12.30
C ALA A 141 -3.05 10.71 -10.81
N THR A 142 -3.56 11.86 -10.37
CA THR A 142 -3.73 12.18 -8.97
C THR A 142 -4.94 13.06 -8.71
N ASP A 143 -5.50 13.01 -7.51
CA ASP A 143 -6.44 14.07 -7.10
C ASP A 143 -5.70 15.37 -6.78
N ARG A 144 -4.45 15.29 -6.31
CA ARG A 144 -3.59 16.45 -6.05
C ARG A 144 -2.12 16.07 -5.98
N ILE A 145 -1.27 16.78 -6.75
CA ILE A 145 0.16 16.83 -6.43
C ILE A 145 0.34 17.80 -5.25
N ASN A 146 0.91 17.34 -4.15
CA ASN A 146 1.33 18.22 -3.06
C ASN A 146 2.75 18.72 -3.35
N GLN A 147 3.67 17.79 -3.60
CA GLN A 147 5.04 18.05 -3.99
C GLN A 147 5.56 16.89 -4.82
N GLY A 148 5.89 17.10 -6.10
CA GLY A 148 6.25 16.00 -6.96
C GLY A 148 6.20 16.28 -8.44
N ILE A 149 6.47 15.24 -9.22
CA ILE A 149 6.51 15.28 -10.68
C ILE A 149 5.78 14.04 -11.21
N GLN A 150 5.00 14.22 -12.27
CA GLN A 150 4.46 13.17 -13.11
C GLN A 150 5.15 13.28 -14.48
N ILE A 151 5.64 12.16 -15.01
CA ILE A 151 6.23 12.09 -16.36
C ILE A 151 5.55 10.97 -17.13
N GLY A 152 4.89 11.33 -18.23
CA GLY A 152 4.10 10.41 -19.01
C GLY A 152 3.36 11.03 -20.18
N LEU A 153 2.78 10.21 -21.06
CA LEU A 153 2.01 10.70 -22.20
C LEU A 153 0.79 11.50 -21.73
N ILE A 154 0.15 11.05 -20.66
CA ILE A 154 -0.98 11.70 -20.02
C ILE A 154 -0.67 11.88 -18.54
N ASN A 155 -0.67 13.12 -18.06
CA ASN A 155 -0.53 13.45 -16.64
C ASN A 155 -1.77 14.20 -16.18
N TYR A 156 -2.55 13.58 -15.32
CA TYR A 156 -3.79 14.12 -14.75
C TYR A 156 -3.58 14.55 -13.30
N ASP A 157 -3.95 15.80 -12.99
CA ASP A 157 -4.08 16.33 -11.63
C ASP A 157 -5.44 17.03 -11.53
N LYS A 158 -6.34 16.46 -10.72
CA LYS A 158 -7.69 17.01 -10.49
C LYS A 158 -7.66 18.41 -9.87
N SER A 159 -6.58 18.77 -9.16
CA SER A 159 -6.36 20.10 -8.61
C SER A 159 -5.82 21.12 -9.62
N GLY A 160 -5.67 20.71 -10.88
CA GLY A 160 -5.11 21.48 -11.97
C GLY A 160 -3.61 21.29 -12.13
N THR A 161 -3.12 21.60 -13.33
CA THR A 161 -1.72 21.43 -13.72
C THR A 161 -0.86 22.59 -13.23
N PHE A 162 0.46 22.45 -13.38
CA PHE A 162 1.42 23.51 -13.10
C PHE A 162 1.24 24.78 -13.95
N ILE A 163 0.53 24.68 -15.09
CA ILE A 163 0.24 25.82 -15.97
C ILE A 163 -1.06 26.52 -15.56
N SER A 164 -2.12 25.75 -15.28
CA SER A 164 -3.43 26.31 -14.96
C SER A 164 -4.23 25.38 -14.06
N LYS A 165 -4.98 26.00 -13.12
CA LYS A 165 -5.94 25.31 -12.25
C LYS A 165 -7.13 24.72 -13.00
N ASP A 166 -7.46 25.29 -14.16
CA ASP A 166 -8.60 24.87 -14.98
C ASP A 166 -8.24 23.78 -16.00
N LEU A 167 -6.95 23.48 -16.13
CA LEU A 167 -6.45 22.44 -17.03
C LEU A 167 -6.00 21.24 -16.18
N PRO A 168 -6.78 20.15 -16.14
CA PRO A 168 -6.47 19.00 -15.28
C PRO A 168 -5.54 17.98 -15.96
N VAL A 169 -5.24 18.10 -17.25
CA VAL A 169 -4.37 17.19 -18.00
C VAL A 169 -3.25 17.97 -18.66
N PHE A 170 -2.01 17.48 -18.53
CA PHE A 170 -0.87 17.99 -19.28
C PHE A 170 -0.01 16.84 -19.85
N PRO A 171 0.41 16.94 -21.12
CA PRO A 171 1.25 15.91 -21.73
C PRO A 171 2.69 15.99 -21.24
N ILE A 172 3.40 14.87 -21.29
CA ILE A 172 4.84 14.71 -21.02
C ILE A 172 5.23 14.93 -19.56
N ILE A 173 4.92 16.08 -18.94
CA ILE A 173 5.37 16.41 -17.59
C ILE A 173 4.33 17.25 -16.82
N ASN A 174 4.11 16.97 -15.55
CA ASN A 174 3.35 17.85 -14.64
C ASN A 174 4.08 17.91 -13.29
N ALA A 175 4.28 19.08 -12.69
CA ALA A 175 5.11 19.23 -11.49
C ALA A 175 4.57 20.26 -10.49
N ARG A 176 4.81 20.05 -9.21
CA ARG A 176 4.54 21.02 -8.13
C ARG A 176 5.63 20.92 -7.06
N PHE A 177 6.10 22.04 -6.55
CA PHE A 177 7.24 22.12 -5.62
C PHE A 177 6.86 22.75 -4.29
#